data_AF-B9SKN5-F1
#
_entry.id   AF-B9SKN5-F1
#
_cell.length_a   1.000
_cell.length_b   1.000
_cell.length_c   1.000
_cell.angle_alpha   90.00
_cell.angle_beta   90.00
_cell.angle_gamma   90.00
#
_symmetry.space_group_name_H-M   'P 1'
#
loop_
_entity.id
_entity.type
_entity.pdbx_description
1 polymer ?
#
loop_
_entity_poly.entity_id
_entity_poly.type
_entity_poly.pdbx_seq_one_letter_code
_entity_poly.pdbx_strand_id
1 'polypeptide(L)'
;MYCTSLPSSHYPTPTVPTKSNRKCHTFPKMSLDQTPPPNPKTLITTLTNLLWGQSLPPGLLISTVRTTWNSAWQLMMSQLAPSDSSGSYSRPTSKFRISRNPNFQSFHLYVGLPCPWAHRTLIVRALKGLEHAIPVSIAAPGQDGSWVFDSGQNMDKDTLVPGKDSANGCKSLKEVYGLRQGGYNGRATVPMLWDSERKEVLCNESYDIIEFFNSGLNGLARNPDLDLAPKFLKGKIEEWNQVIYPNVNNGVYRCGFAQSQAAYDRAVNDLFSTLDRVENHLGSSRYLCGDTITLADVCLFTTLIRFDLAYNVLFKCTKKKLLEYPNLHGYMCDIYQFINLLFVPFKLKSLLLLQLCYTYSVSVCICFPKQIPKVAETCNFSAIMDGYYKVLFPLNPGSIRPVIPSGCEHEFLSAPHNRESLLSSVDKTMQVFVS
;
A
#
# COMPACT_ATOMS: atom_id res chain seq x y z
N MET A 1 -51.44 -10.47 19.10
CA MET A 1 -52.83 -10.75 19.55
C MET A 1 -53.78 -9.86 18.77
N TYR A 2 -54.95 -10.40 18.40
CA TYR A 2 -56.22 -9.80 17.90
C TYR A 2 -56.23 -8.32 17.45
N CYS A 3 -56.62 -7.94 16.21
CA CYS A 3 -57.87 -8.19 15.46
C CYS A 3 -59.07 -7.31 15.86
N THR A 4 -59.47 -6.39 14.97
CA THR A 4 -60.84 -5.88 14.65
C THR A 4 -60.72 -4.97 13.40
N SER A 5 -61.70 -4.77 12.51
CA SER A 5 -62.99 -5.44 12.27
C SER A 5 -63.54 -5.05 10.87
N LEU A 6 -64.22 -6.00 10.21
CA LEU A 6 -65.11 -5.84 9.02
C LEU A 6 -66.53 -5.39 9.50
N PRO A 7 -67.54 -4.97 8.66
CA PRO A 7 -68.08 -5.77 7.54
C PRO A 7 -68.82 -5.10 6.34
N SER A 8 -69.04 -5.93 5.29
CA SER A 8 -70.21 -6.10 4.37
C SER A 8 -70.97 -4.87 3.79
N SER A 9 -71.45 -4.86 2.54
CA SER A 9 -71.92 -5.93 1.62
C SER A 9 -71.73 -5.50 0.13
N HIS A 10 -72.26 -6.10 -0.96
CA HIS A 10 -73.24 -7.18 -1.20
C HIS A 10 -72.98 -7.90 -2.58
N TYR A 11 -74.01 -8.52 -3.19
CA TYR A 11 -74.09 -9.17 -4.52
C TYR A 11 -75.49 -8.85 -5.14
N PRO A 12 -75.81 -9.00 -6.47
CA PRO A 12 -75.49 -10.16 -7.32
C PRO A 12 -75.20 -9.96 -8.84
N THR A 13 -74.81 -11.07 -9.49
CA THR A 13 -74.66 -11.37 -10.93
C THR A 13 -75.99 -11.90 -11.57
N PRO A 14 -76.10 -12.39 -12.84
CA PRO A 14 -75.18 -12.47 -14.01
C PRO A 14 -75.82 -12.09 -15.39
N THR A 15 -75.07 -12.26 -16.52
CA THR A 15 -75.43 -12.95 -17.80
C THR A 15 -74.90 -12.30 -19.10
N VAL A 16 -74.78 -13.11 -20.18
CA VAL A 16 -74.17 -12.81 -21.50
C VAL A 16 -75.09 -13.37 -22.61
N PRO A 17 -75.23 -12.72 -23.79
CA PRO A 17 -75.09 -13.48 -25.05
C PRO A 17 -74.54 -12.73 -26.30
N THR A 18 -73.45 -13.26 -26.86
CA THR A 18 -73.15 -13.56 -28.30
C THR A 18 -73.55 -12.70 -29.52
N LYS A 19 -72.63 -12.70 -30.51
CA LYS A 19 -72.78 -12.94 -31.99
C LYS A 19 -72.78 -11.77 -33.03
N SER A 20 -71.88 -11.95 -34.03
CA SER A 20 -72.17 -11.98 -35.49
C SER A 20 -71.98 -10.74 -36.44
N ASN A 21 -70.87 -10.81 -37.21
CA ASN A 21 -70.76 -10.65 -38.70
C ASN A 21 -70.71 -9.29 -39.47
N ARG A 22 -69.76 -9.31 -40.44
CA ARG A 22 -69.76 -8.81 -41.85
C ARG A 22 -69.39 -7.35 -42.21
N LYS A 23 -68.18 -7.25 -42.79
CA LYS A 23 -67.80 -6.67 -44.12
C LYS A 23 -68.39 -5.31 -44.56
N CYS A 24 -67.49 -4.37 -44.89
CA CYS A 24 -67.45 -3.73 -46.21
C CYS A 24 -66.03 -3.26 -46.57
N HIS A 25 -65.66 -3.26 -47.86
CA HIS A 25 -64.39 -2.71 -48.37
C HIS A 25 -64.68 -1.47 -49.23
N THR A 26 -63.92 -0.39 -49.04
CA THR A 26 -63.71 0.67 -50.05
C THR A 26 -62.35 1.35 -49.84
N PHE A 27 -61.52 1.35 -50.88
CA PHE A 27 -60.36 2.23 -51.07
C PHE A 27 -60.77 3.39 -52.02
N PRO A 28 -59.90 4.38 -52.31
CA PRO A 28 -59.20 5.27 -51.38
C PRO A 28 -59.47 6.75 -51.74
N LYS A 29 -59.01 7.70 -50.92
CA LYS A 29 -58.83 9.09 -51.37
C LYS A 29 -57.64 9.73 -50.69
N MET A 30 -56.67 10.21 -51.48
CA MET A 30 -55.51 10.93 -50.97
C MET A 30 -55.89 12.35 -50.53
N SER A 31 -55.30 12.82 -49.44
CA SER A 31 -54.98 14.23 -49.23
C SER A 31 -53.49 14.32 -48.93
N LEU A 32 -52.80 15.30 -49.53
CA LEU A 32 -51.52 15.73 -48.98
C LEU A 32 -51.80 16.41 -47.64
N ASP A 33 -50.95 16.18 -46.65
CA ASP A 33 -50.75 17.14 -45.57
C ASP A 33 -49.33 17.06 -44.99
N GLN A 34 -48.91 18.17 -44.39
CA GLN A 34 -47.51 18.51 -44.18
C GLN A 34 -46.90 17.77 -42.97
N THR A 35 -45.66 17.28 -43.10
CA THR A 35 -44.93 16.68 -41.97
C THR A 35 -44.46 17.75 -40.98
N PRO A 36 -44.86 17.70 -39.69
CA PRO A 36 -44.29 18.55 -38.65
C PRO A 36 -42.86 18.10 -38.29
N PRO A 37 -42.04 18.97 -37.67
CA PRO A 37 -40.65 18.65 -37.33
C PRO A 37 -40.55 17.47 -36.35
N PRO A 38 -39.45 16.68 -36.40
CA PRO A 38 -39.32 15.46 -35.61
C PRO A 38 -39.31 15.78 -34.11
N ASN A 39 -40.30 15.23 -33.41
CA ASN A 39 -40.46 15.36 -31.96
C ASN A 39 -39.22 14.75 -31.26
N PRO A 40 -38.54 15.42 -30.33
CA PRO A 40 -37.36 14.84 -29.67
C PRO A 40 -37.65 13.50 -28.99
N LYS A 41 -38.91 13.26 -28.57
CA LYS A 41 -39.36 11.96 -28.07
C LYS A 41 -39.32 10.86 -29.14
N THR A 42 -39.62 11.13 -30.41
CA THR A 42 -39.52 10.09 -31.45
C THR A 42 -38.08 9.79 -31.82
N LEU A 43 -37.16 10.77 -31.77
CA LEU A 43 -35.73 10.49 -31.99
C LEU A 43 -35.17 9.57 -30.88
N ILE A 44 -35.47 9.89 -29.61
CA ILE A 44 -35.10 9.04 -28.46
C ILE A 44 -35.75 7.66 -28.59
N THR A 45 -37.05 7.55 -28.85
CA THR A 45 -37.72 6.25 -29.00
C THR A 45 -37.19 5.45 -30.20
N THR A 46 -36.76 6.12 -31.28
CA THR A 46 -36.15 5.45 -32.46
C THR A 46 -34.76 4.93 -32.11
N LEU A 47 -33.92 5.73 -31.43
CA LEU A 47 -32.63 5.29 -30.90
C LEU A 47 -32.80 4.14 -29.89
N THR A 48 -33.78 4.23 -29.00
CA THR A 48 -34.09 3.16 -28.04
C THR A 48 -34.54 1.89 -28.73
N ASN A 49 -35.43 1.96 -29.73
CA ASN A 49 -35.87 0.77 -30.48
C ASN A 49 -34.76 0.19 -31.39
N LEU A 50 -33.83 1.03 -31.87
CA LEU A 50 -32.66 0.60 -32.65
C LEU A 50 -31.61 -0.10 -31.78
N LEU A 51 -31.43 0.35 -30.53
CA LEU A 51 -30.47 -0.20 -29.57
C LEU A 51 -31.05 -1.35 -28.71
N TRP A 52 -32.37 -1.36 -28.50
CA TRP A 52 -33.09 -2.20 -27.53
C TRP A 52 -34.40 -2.80 -28.08
N GLY A 53 -34.49 -3.04 -29.39
CA GLY A 53 -35.59 -3.80 -29.98
C GLY A 53 -35.71 -5.22 -29.39
N GLN A 54 -36.77 -5.97 -29.76
CA GLN A 54 -37.07 -7.28 -29.13
C GLN A 54 -35.96 -8.34 -29.27
N SER A 55 -34.99 -8.14 -30.15
CA SER A 55 -33.68 -8.75 -30.07
C SER A 55 -32.65 -7.76 -29.53
N LEU A 56 -32.16 -7.99 -28.30
CA LEU A 56 -30.90 -7.41 -27.83
C LEU A 56 -29.84 -7.64 -28.92
N PRO A 57 -29.14 -6.62 -29.45
CA PRO A 57 -28.07 -6.81 -30.41
C PRO A 57 -26.77 -7.13 -29.64
N PRO A 58 -26.45 -8.42 -29.34
CA PRO A 58 -25.55 -8.72 -28.23
C PRO A 58 -24.11 -8.36 -28.62
N GLY A 59 -23.72 -8.67 -29.86
CA GLY A 59 -22.37 -8.43 -30.36
C GLY A 59 -22.01 -6.94 -30.44
N LEU A 60 -22.78 -6.13 -31.17
CA LEU A 60 -22.39 -4.76 -31.48
C LEU A 60 -22.44 -3.83 -30.27
N LEU A 61 -23.48 -3.94 -29.42
CA LEU A 61 -23.58 -3.13 -28.20
C LEU A 61 -22.47 -3.50 -27.21
N ILE A 62 -22.26 -4.79 -26.93
CA ILE A 62 -21.17 -5.24 -26.03
C ILE A 62 -19.80 -4.88 -26.59
N SER A 63 -19.58 -5.03 -27.91
CA SER A 63 -18.32 -4.63 -28.56
C SER A 63 -18.06 -3.13 -28.44
N THR A 64 -19.07 -2.30 -28.67
CA THR A 64 -18.97 -0.84 -28.56
C THR A 64 -18.67 -0.43 -27.12
N VAL A 65 -19.45 -0.92 -26.14
CA VAL A 65 -19.24 -0.63 -24.71
C VAL A 65 -17.85 -1.10 -24.24
N ARG A 66 -17.43 -2.31 -24.63
CA ARG A 66 -16.09 -2.85 -24.32
C ARG A 66 -14.99 -2.00 -24.92
N THR A 67 -15.14 -1.56 -26.17
CA THR A 67 -14.14 -0.73 -26.86
C THR A 67 -14.03 0.64 -26.21
N THR A 68 -15.16 1.31 -25.95
CA THR A 68 -15.19 2.61 -25.25
C THR A 68 -14.60 2.52 -23.84
N TRP A 69 -14.95 1.48 -23.07
CA TRP A 69 -14.38 1.25 -21.74
C TRP A 69 -12.88 1.00 -21.79
N ASN A 70 -12.41 0.14 -22.70
CA ASN A 70 -10.98 -0.15 -22.86
C ASN A 70 -10.19 1.10 -23.24
N SER A 71 -10.69 1.92 -24.17
CA SER A 71 -10.06 3.19 -24.57
C SER A 71 -10.01 4.20 -23.41
N ALA A 72 -11.10 4.33 -22.64
CA ALA A 72 -11.12 5.17 -21.45
C ALA A 72 -10.13 4.66 -20.39
N TRP A 73 -10.08 3.33 -20.16
CA TRP A 73 -9.16 2.70 -19.22
C TRP A 73 -7.70 2.95 -19.59
N GLN A 74 -7.32 2.80 -20.86
CA GLN A 74 -5.96 3.08 -21.33
C GLN A 74 -5.59 4.57 -21.14
N LEU A 75 -6.51 5.50 -21.43
CA LEU A 75 -6.29 6.93 -21.18
C LEU A 75 -6.04 7.21 -19.69
N MET A 76 -6.86 6.67 -18.80
CA MET A 76 -6.71 6.84 -17.34
C MET A 76 -5.40 6.21 -16.83
N MET A 77 -5.07 5.00 -17.31
CA MET A 77 -3.83 4.31 -16.94
C MET A 77 -2.57 5.05 -17.42
N SER A 78 -2.61 5.70 -18.59
CA SER A 78 -1.47 6.48 -19.09
C SER A 78 -1.07 7.64 -18.16
N GLN A 79 -2.04 8.22 -17.43
CA GLN A 79 -1.82 9.29 -16.45
C GLN A 79 -1.36 8.73 -15.09
N LEU A 80 -1.94 7.63 -14.64
CA LEU A 80 -1.61 6.98 -13.37
C LEU A 80 -0.21 6.35 -13.39
N ALA A 81 0.12 5.67 -14.49
CA ALA A 81 1.26 4.78 -14.60
C ALA A 81 1.88 4.85 -16.01
N PRO A 82 2.96 5.64 -16.18
CA PRO A 82 3.69 5.73 -17.45
C PRO A 82 4.17 4.36 -17.94
N SER A 83 3.93 4.08 -19.21
CA SER A 83 4.23 2.81 -19.87
C SER A 83 5.06 3.02 -21.13
N ASP A 84 5.78 1.98 -21.54
CA ASP A 84 6.37 1.90 -22.89
C ASP A 84 5.35 1.42 -23.94
N SER A 85 5.75 1.38 -25.20
CA SER A 85 4.92 0.90 -26.32
C SER A 85 4.51 -0.59 -26.21
N SER A 86 5.13 -1.37 -25.33
CA SER A 86 4.73 -2.75 -25.04
C SER A 86 3.67 -2.85 -23.93
N GLY A 87 3.30 -1.72 -23.32
CA GLY A 87 2.43 -1.65 -22.15
C GLY A 87 3.13 -1.98 -20.82
N SER A 88 4.47 -2.01 -20.80
CA SER A 88 5.25 -2.27 -19.59
C SER A 88 5.42 -0.98 -18.78
N TYR A 89 5.07 -1.02 -17.50
CA TYR A 89 5.19 0.13 -16.59
C TYR A 89 6.65 0.52 -16.33
N SER A 90 6.93 1.82 -16.41
CA SER A 90 8.21 2.42 -16.02
C SER A 90 8.02 3.43 -14.88
N ARG A 91 8.74 3.24 -13.78
CA ARG A 91 8.68 4.13 -12.61
C ARG A 91 9.52 5.40 -12.88
N PRO A 92 8.92 6.61 -12.87
CA PRO A 92 9.68 7.84 -12.99
C PRO A 92 10.71 8.00 -11.87
N THR A 93 11.90 8.48 -12.21
CA THR A 93 13.02 8.63 -11.28
C THR A 93 12.84 9.83 -10.36
N SER A 94 13.25 9.68 -9.09
CA SER A 94 13.27 10.77 -8.12
C SER A 94 14.28 11.85 -8.52
N LYS A 95 13.82 13.12 -8.54
CA LYS A 95 14.59 14.29 -9.02
C LYS A 95 15.60 14.81 -8.01
N PHE A 96 15.28 14.77 -6.71
CA PHE A 96 16.10 15.39 -5.66
C PHE A 96 16.96 14.33 -4.98
N ARG A 97 18.28 14.55 -5.00
CA ARG A 97 19.34 13.62 -4.57
C ARG A 97 20.18 14.27 -3.48
N ILE A 98 20.63 13.50 -2.49
CA ILE A 98 21.44 14.04 -1.39
C ILE A 98 22.79 14.51 -1.91
N SER A 99 23.11 15.78 -1.68
CA SER A 99 24.45 16.35 -1.88
C SER A 99 25.43 15.74 -0.89
N ARG A 100 26.65 15.39 -1.35
CA ARG A 100 27.65 14.64 -0.55
C ARG A 100 28.08 15.30 0.77
N ASN A 101 27.92 16.61 0.93
CA ASN A 101 28.18 17.35 2.16
C ASN A 101 26.94 18.18 2.56
N PRO A 102 25.97 17.58 3.26
CA PRO A 102 24.80 18.29 3.76
C PRO A 102 25.19 19.14 4.98
N ASN A 103 25.43 20.44 4.78
CA ASN A 103 25.45 21.42 5.89
C ASN A 103 24.00 21.81 6.24
N PHE A 104 23.23 20.82 6.72
CA PHE A 104 21.82 20.93 7.10
C PHE A 104 21.67 20.47 8.54
N GLN A 105 20.94 21.23 9.35
CA GLN A 105 20.73 20.93 10.78
C GLN A 105 19.26 20.77 11.15
N SER A 106 18.33 21.31 10.34
CA SER A 106 16.88 21.31 10.61
C SER A 106 16.14 20.34 9.68
N PHE A 107 16.33 19.04 9.90
CA PHE A 107 15.69 17.99 9.09
C PHE A 107 14.22 17.81 9.43
N HIS A 108 13.37 17.61 8.42
CA HIS A 108 12.00 17.14 8.57
C HIS A 108 11.68 16.07 7.53
N LEU A 109 10.91 15.05 7.90
CA LEU A 109 10.58 13.94 7.01
C LEU A 109 9.08 13.89 6.70
N TYR A 110 8.74 13.98 5.42
CA TYR A 110 7.38 13.81 4.94
C TYR A 110 7.17 12.41 4.39
N VAL A 111 6.16 11.71 4.91
CA VAL A 111 5.84 10.32 4.56
C VAL A 111 4.36 10.13 4.27
N GLY A 112 4.02 9.01 3.65
CA GLY A 112 2.67 8.47 3.61
C GLY A 112 2.72 6.98 3.93
N LEU A 113 1.99 6.54 4.96
CA LEU A 113 2.00 5.15 5.45
C LEU A 113 1.71 4.07 4.38
N PRO A 114 0.86 4.31 3.35
CA PRO A 114 0.69 3.33 2.28
C PRO A 114 1.97 3.06 1.49
N CYS A 115 2.83 4.07 1.32
CA CYS A 115 3.96 4.03 0.41
C CYS A 115 5.12 3.15 0.94
N PRO A 116 5.52 2.06 0.23
CA PRO A 116 6.64 1.23 0.66
C PRO A 116 7.97 1.99 0.65
N TRP A 117 8.17 2.87 -0.32
CA TRP A 117 9.36 3.73 -0.43
C TRP A 117 9.52 4.64 0.80
N ALA A 118 8.40 5.18 1.32
CA ALA A 118 8.43 6.00 2.54
C ALA A 118 8.57 5.14 3.81
N HIS A 119 7.97 3.94 3.83
CA HIS A 119 8.09 3.01 4.95
C HIS A 119 9.56 2.63 5.23
N ARG A 120 10.42 2.53 4.20
CA ARG A 120 11.88 2.32 4.38
C ARG A 120 12.52 3.37 5.30
N THR A 121 12.17 4.64 5.09
CA THR A 121 12.73 5.77 5.86
C THR A 121 12.23 5.77 7.31
N LEU A 122 10.98 5.36 7.56
CA LEU A 122 10.44 5.18 8.90
C LEU A 122 11.14 4.05 9.66
N ILE A 123 11.35 2.90 9.01
CA ILE A 123 12.05 1.75 9.61
C ILE A 123 13.47 2.15 10.02
N VAL A 124 14.28 2.71 9.10
CA VAL A 124 15.67 3.07 9.44
C VAL A 124 15.73 4.20 10.47
N ARG A 125 14.79 5.17 10.43
CA ARG A 125 14.64 6.19 11.49
C ARG A 125 14.41 5.55 12.87
N ALA A 126 13.52 4.56 12.97
CA ALA A 126 13.20 3.89 14.22
C ALA A 126 14.37 3.00 14.71
N LEU A 127 14.98 2.23 13.81
CA LEU A 127 16.14 1.37 14.11
C LEU A 127 17.35 2.17 14.60
N LYS A 128 17.71 3.26 13.92
CA LYS A 128 18.80 4.18 14.34
C LYS A 128 18.42 5.04 15.56
N GLY A 129 17.13 5.08 15.93
CA GLY A 129 16.65 5.89 17.04
C GLY A 129 16.78 7.39 16.77
N LEU A 130 16.41 7.81 15.57
CA LEU A 130 16.47 9.19 15.07
C LEU A 130 15.17 9.97 15.30
N GLU A 131 14.28 9.51 16.19
CA GLU A 131 12.92 10.04 16.28
C GLU A 131 12.89 11.51 16.74
N HIS A 132 13.87 11.91 17.56
CA HIS A 132 14.03 13.27 18.08
C HIS A 132 14.79 14.19 17.12
N ALA A 133 15.70 13.64 16.32
CA ALA A 133 16.50 14.37 15.33
C ALA A 133 15.75 14.62 14.02
N ILE A 134 14.73 13.80 13.73
CA ILE A 134 13.94 13.86 12.50
C ILE A 134 12.45 13.80 12.86
N PRO A 135 11.81 14.95 13.08
CA PRO A 135 10.36 15.06 13.16
C PRO A 135 9.70 14.61 11.84
N VAL A 136 8.44 14.18 11.92
CA VAL A 136 7.71 13.58 10.80
C VAL A 136 6.35 14.26 10.62
N SER A 137 5.99 14.55 9.37
CA SER A 137 4.60 14.85 8.97
C SER A 137 4.08 13.71 8.10
N ILE A 138 2.92 13.16 8.46
CA ILE A 138 2.33 11.99 7.80
C ILE A 138 1.13 12.44 6.97
N ALA A 139 1.23 12.29 5.65
CA ALA A 139 0.15 12.58 4.72
C ALA A 139 -0.76 11.36 4.48
N ALA A 140 -2.04 11.65 4.25
CA ALA A 140 -3.00 10.71 3.66
C ALA A 140 -3.10 10.93 2.13
N PRO A 141 -3.57 9.95 1.35
CA PRO A 141 -3.97 10.19 -0.03
C PRO A 141 -5.26 11.01 -0.11
N GLY A 142 -5.26 12.04 -0.95
CA GLY A 142 -6.44 12.84 -1.30
C GLY A 142 -7.28 12.19 -2.40
N GLN A 143 -8.45 12.77 -2.67
CA GLN A 143 -9.38 12.29 -3.72
C GLN A 143 -8.80 12.35 -5.14
N ASP A 144 -7.87 13.27 -5.38
CA ASP A 144 -7.13 13.44 -6.64
C ASP A 144 -5.83 12.61 -6.70
N GLY A 145 -5.58 11.76 -5.70
CA GLY A 145 -4.35 10.98 -5.57
C GLY A 145 -3.13 11.80 -5.10
N SER A 146 -3.29 13.09 -4.77
CA SER A 146 -2.23 13.89 -4.15
C SER A 146 -2.02 13.49 -2.68
N TRP A 147 -0.90 13.89 -2.08
CA TRP A 147 -0.66 13.71 -0.65
C TRP A 147 -1.16 14.94 0.12
N VAL A 148 -2.13 14.73 1.02
CA VAL A 148 -2.80 15.77 1.81
C VAL A 148 -2.60 15.57 3.31
N PHE A 149 -2.63 16.67 4.06
CA PHE A 149 -2.51 16.69 5.52
C PHE A 149 -3.89 16.90 6.14
N ASP A 150 -4.26 16.01 7.07
CA ASP A 150 -5.57 16.08 7.74
C ASP A 150 -5.52 17.08 8.91
N SER A 151 -6.60 17.83 9.09
CA SER A 151 -6.76 18.79 10.18
C SER A 151 -7.45 18.20 11.43
N GLY A 152 -8.02 16.98 11.33
CA GLY A 152 -9.09 16.50 12.21
C GLY A 152 -8.74 15.60 13.40
N GLN A 153 -7.50 15.11 13.57
CA GLN A 153 -7.18 14.16 14.65
C GLN A 153 -6.30 14.74 15.75
N ASN A 154 -6.69 14.49 17.01
CA ASN A 154 -5.84 14.71 18.17
C ASN A 154 -4.72 13.67 18.17
N MET A 155 -3.48 14.14 18.08
CA MET A 155 -2.32 13.25 18.00
C MET A 155 -1.96 12.74 19.40
N ASP A 156 -2.11 11.43 19.60
CA ASP A 156 -1.19 10.73 20.50
C ASP A 156 0.21 10.79 19.86
N LYS A 157 1.23 11.13 20.66
CA LYS A 157 2.58 11.40 20.13
C LYS A 157 3.29 10.14 19.65
N ASP A 158 2.89 8.99 20.18
CA ASP A 158 3.61 7.73 19.99
C ASP A 158 3.00 6.87 18.85
N THR A 159 1.85 7.27 18.28
CA THR A 159 1.20 6.53 17.18
C THR A 159 1.39 7.20 15.82
N LEU A 160 1.93 6.46 14.84
CA LEU A 160 2.09 6.93 13.46
C LEU A 160 0.77 6.90 12.69
N VAL A 161 0.07 8.04 12.66
CA VAL A 161 -1.18 8.29 11.90
C VAL A 161 -1.07 9.53 11.01
N PRO A 162 -1.84 9.63 9.90
CA PRO A 162 -1.95 10.86 9.13
C PRO A 162 -2.43 12.04 9.98
N GLY A 163 -1.91 13.23 9.70
CA GLY A 163 -2.21 14.43 10.48
C GLY A 163 -1.74 15.71 9.80
N LYS A 164 -1.60 16.78 10.60
CA LYS A 164 -1.21 18.11 10.14
C LYS A 164 0.25 18.14 9.72
N ASP A 165 0.58 19.01 8.77
CA ASP A 165 1.96 19.40 8.52
C ASP A 165 2.50 20.21 9.70
N SER A 166 3.43 19.61 10.46
CA SER A 166 4.03 20.20 11.65
C SER A 166 5.24 21.11 11.38
N ALA A 167 5.77 21.15 10.15
CA ALA A 167 6.90 22.02 9.79
C ALA A 167 6.47 23.30 9.09
N ASN A 168 5.54 23.24 8.11
CA ASN A 168 5.14 24.42 7.33
C ASN A 168 3.64 24.77 7.43
N GLY A 169 2.80 23.92 8.04
CA GLY A 169 1.35 24.14 8.13
C GLY A 169 0.61 24.03 6.79
N CYS A 170 1.22 23.43 5.77
CA CYS A 170 0.58 23.22 4.46
C CYS A 170 -0.58 22.22 4.52
N LYS A 171 -1.51 22.31 3.56
CA LYS A 171 -2.63 21.37 3.40
C LYS A 171 -2.29 20.19 2.50
N SER A 172 -1.29 20.34 1.63
CA SER A 172 -0.82 19.29 0.74
C SER A 172 0.70 19.26 0.61
N LEU A 173 1.26 18.08 0.31
CA LEU A 173 2.69 17.94 0.01
C LEU A 173 3.08 18.76 -1.23
N LYS A 174 2.15 18.95 -2.18
CA LYS A 174 2.32 19.80 -3.36
C LYS A 174 2.62 21.25 -2.97
N GLU A 175 1.94 21.78 -1.95
CA GLU A 175 2.24 23.11 -1.40
C GLU A 175 3.64 23.15 -0.78
N VAL A 176 4.05 22.12 -0.01
CA VAL A 176 5.41 22.07 0.59
C VAL A 176 6.49 22.09 -0.48
N TYR A 177 6.39 21.25 -1.53
CA TYR A 177 7.30 21.33 -2.69
C TYR A 177 7.26 22.72 -3.37
N GLY A 178 6.11 23.41 -3.33
CA GLY A 178 5.92 24.76 -3.85
C GLY A 178 6.57 25.88 -3.02
N LEU A 179 6.86 25.65 -1.74
CA LEU A 179 7.57 26.61 -0.87
C LEU A 179 9.05 26.79 -1.24
N ARG A 180 9.60 25.84 -2.01
CA ARG A 180 10.97 25.81 -2.50
C ARG A 180 11.33 27.09 -3.27
N GLN A 181 12.59 27.55 -3.23
CA GLN A 181 12.99 28.72 -4.00
C GLN A 181 12.84 28.49 -5.51
N GLY A 182 12.05 29.35 -6.17
CA GLY A 182 11.64 29.19 -7.57
C GLY A 182 10.48 28.22 -7.80
N GLY A 183 9.90 27.67 -6.73
CA GLY A 183 8.76 26.75 -6.76
C GLY A 183 9.09 25.35 -7.32
N TYR A 184 8.04 24.55 -7.47
CA TYR A 184 8.09 23.23 -8.11
C TYR A 184 6.72 22.84 -8.68
N ASN A 185 6.70 22.40 -9.94
CA ASN A 185 5.49 21.96 -10.66
C ASN A 185 5.52 20.47 -11.06
N GLY A 186 6.52 19.71 -10.61
CA GLY A 186 6.64 18.28 -10.87
C GLY A 186 5.86 17.40 -9.88
N ARG A 187 6.16 16.10 -9.87
CA ARG A 187 5.49 15.13 -8.97
C ARG A 187 5.95 15.31 -7.53
N ALA A 188 5.04 15.73 -6.66
CA ALA A 188 5.25 15.75 -5.20
C ALA A 188 5.12 14.32 -4.64
N THR A 189 6.25 13.64 -4.41
CA THR A 189 6.30 12.25 -3.93
C THR A 189 6.78 12.14 -2.49
N VAL A 190 6.29 11.12 -1.78
CA VAL A 190 6.85 10.62 -0.51
C VAL A 190 7.77 9.41 -0.77
N PRO A 191 8.86 9.22 0.00
CA PRO A 191 9.34 10.10 1.07
C PRO A 191 9.92 11.40 0.52
N MET A 192 9.90 12.45 1.34
CA MET A 192 10.64 13.68 1.10
C MET A 192 11.38 14.06 2.38
N LEU A 193 12.71 14.16 2.29
CA LEU A 193 13.55 14.78 3.31
C LEU A 193 13.64 16.28 3.00
N TRP A 194 13.32 17.10 3.99
CA TRP A 194 13.13 18.55 3.89
C TRP A 194 14.09 19.28 4.84
N ASP A 195 14.56 20.45 4.44
CA ASP A 195 15.23 21.41 5.30
C ASP A 195 14.20 22.48 5.72
N SER A 196 13.81 22.45 7.00
CA SER A 196 12.79 23.35 7.55
C SER A 196 13.26 24.80 7.69
N GLU A 197 14.57 25.03 7.79
CA GLU A 197 15.14 26.38 7.90
C GLU A 197 15.26 27.03 6.52
N ARG A 198 15.84 26.30 5.56
CA ARG A 198 16.11 26.79 4.20
C ARG A 198 14.91 26.67 3.26
N LYS A 199 13.88 25.92 3.67
CA LYS A 199 12.69 25.57 2.86
C LYS A 199 13.04 24.91 1.54
N GLU A 200 13.92 23.91 1.58
CA GLU A 200 14.39 23.18 0.39
C GLU A 200 14.18 21.66 0.50
N VAL A 201 13.95 21.04 -0.65
CA VAL A 201 13.86 19.58 -0.80
C VAL A 201 15.27 19.00 -0.84
N LEU A 202 15.69 18.36 0.25
CA LEU A 202 17.00 17.73 0.34
C LEU A 202 17.09 16.45 -0.49
N CYS A 203 16.05 15.62 -0.41
CA CYS A 203 15.97 14.40 -1.21
C CYS A 203 14.54 13.87 -1.30
N ASN A 204 14.23 13.20 -2.42
CA ASN A 204 13.02 12.40 -2.56
C ASN A 204 13.27 11.00 -3.17
N GLU A 205 14.50 10.49 -3.09
CA GLU A 205 14.80 9.07 -3.27
C GLU A 205 14.82 8.35 -1.92
N SER A 206 14.12 7.22 -1.85
CA SER A 206 14.02 6.43 -0.63
C SER A 206 15.33 5.77 -0.21
N TYR A 207 16.14 5.30 -1.17
CA TYR A 207 17.40 4.61 -0.88
C TYR A 207 18.49 5.57 -0.38
N ASP A 208 18.66 6.69 -1.08
CA ASP A 208 19.60 7.76 -0.69
C ASP A 208 19.31 8.26 0.74
N ILE A 209 18.02 8.43 1.09
CA ILE A 209 17.61 8.84 2.45
C ILE A 209 17.99 7.79 3.50
N ILE A 210 17.78 6.49 3.25
CA ILE A 210 18.14 5.46 4.25
C ILE A 210 19.66 5.24 4.37
N GLU A 211 20.44 5.39 3.30
CA GLU A 211 21.91 5.37 3.38
C GLU A 211 22.43 6.56 4.20
N PHE A 212 21.82 7.74 4.03
CA PHE A 212 22.12 8.93 4.83
C PHE A 212 21.70 8.80 6.29
N PHE A 213 20.52 8.24 6.59
CA PHE A 213 20.10 7.98 7.97
C PHE A 213 21.00 6.93 8.65
N ASN A 214 21.46 5.92 7.90
CA ASN A 214 22.33 4.87 8.42
C ASN A 214 23.72 5.38 8.82
N SER A 215 24.35 6.22 7.97
CA SER A 215 25.76 6.58 8.10
C SER A 215 26.01 8.07 8.38
N GLY A 216 25.25 8.97 7.76
CA GLY A 216 25.44 10.42 7.83
C GLY A 216 24.92 11.06 9.12
N LEU A 217 24.01 10.39 9.85
CA LEU A 217 23.37 10.92 11.06
C LEU A 217 23.78 10.20 12.35
N ASN A 218 24.89 9.45 12.36
CA ASN A 218 25.37 8.74 13.54
C ASN A 218 25.57 9.65 14.77
N GLY A 219 26.02 10.89 14.58
CA GLY A 219 26.15 11.86 15.69
C GLY A 219 24.82 12.32 16.32
N LEU A 220 23.67 12.03 15.70
CA LEU A 220 22.33 12.34 16.20
C LEU A 220 21.50 11.07 16.52
N ALA A 221 22.03 9.88 16.21
CA ALA A 221 21.37 8.60 16.41
C ALA A 221 21.48 8.15 17.86
N ARG A 222 20.39 7.63 18.45
CA ARG A 222 20.47 6.92 19.74
C ARG A 222 21.20 5.58 19.63
N ASN A 223 21.22 5.00 18.43
CA ASN A 223 21.87 3.72 18.11
C ASN A 223 22.96 3.97 17.04
N PRO A 224 24.05 4.69 17.37
CA PRO A 224 25.08 5.07 16.40
C PRO A 224 25.80 3.85 15.82
N ASP A 225 26.06 2.84 16.64
CA ASP A 225 26.84 1.64 16.27
C ASP A 225 26.08 0.64 15.39
N LEU A 226 24.75 0.79 15.24
CA LEU A 226 23.96 -0.03 14.33
C LEU A 226 24.22 0.40 12.87
N ASP A 227 25.05 -0.35 12.16
CA ASP A 227 25.30 -0.17 10.73
C ASP A 227 24.54 -1.21 9.90
N LEU A 228 23.56 -0.75 9.12
CA LEU A 228 22.75 -1.54 8.20
C LEU A 228 23.39 -1.65 6.79
N ALA A 229 24.53 -1.01 6.55
CA ALA A 229 25.27 -1.09 5.29
C ALA A 229 26.80 -1.14 5.51
N PRO A 230 27.31 -2.07 6.34
CA PRO A 230 28.71 -2.12 6.68
C PRO A 230 29.56 -2.40 5.45
N LYS A 231 30.75 -1.79 5.40
CA LYS A 231 31.60 -1.75 4.20
C LYS A 231 31.87 -3.13 3.57
N PHE A 232 31.98 -4.18 4.39
CA PHE A 232 32.23 -5.55 3.92
C PHE A 232 31.00 -6.24 3.30
N LEU A 233 29.78 -5.79 3.59
CA LEU A 233 28.54 -6.28 2.97
C LEU A 233 28.08 -5.43 1.78
N LYS A 234 28.67 -4.26 1.52
CA LYS A 234 28.16 -3.31 0.51
C LYS A 234 27.99 -3.93 -0.89
N GLY A 235 28.92 -4.79 -1.33
CA GLY A 235 28.79 -5.53 -2.60
C GLY A 235 27.58 -6.47 -2.62
N LYS A 236 27.40 -7.28 -1.56
CA LYS A 236 26.27 -8.22 -1.43
C LYS A 236 24.91 -7.51 -1.29
N ILE A 237 24.89 -6.35 -0.63
CA ILE A 237 23.73 -5.45 -0.58
C ILE A 237 23.37 -4.95 -1.98
N GLU A 238 24.37 -4.56 -2.78
CA GLU A 238 24.16 -4.12 -4.17
C GLU A 238 23.66 -5.25 -5.06
N GLU A 239 24.30 -6.43 -5.02
CA GLU A 239 23.87 -7.64 -5.75
C GLU A 239 22.40 -7.99 -5.48
N TRP A 240 21.97 -7.97 -4.20
CA TRP A 240 20.57 -8.21 -3.87
C TRP A 240 19.66 -7.08 -4.36
N ASN A 241 20.03 -5.82 -4.16
CA ASN A 241 19.25 -4.67 -4.62
C ASN A 241 19.03 -4.68 -6.15
N GLN A 242 20.05 -5.04 -6.94
CA GLN A 242 19.96 -5.19 -8.39
C GLN A 242 18.91 -6.22 -8.82
N VAL A 243 18.62 -7.22 -7.99
CA VAL A 243 17.61 -8.27 -8.26
C VAL A 243 16.24 -7.91 -7.67
N ILE A 244 16.17 -7.54 -6.39
CA ILE A 244 14.89 -7.31 -5.70
C ILE A 244 14.21 -6.01 -6.14
N TYR A 245 14.96 -4.96 -6.53
CA TYR A 245 14.34 -3.71 -6.97
C TYR A 245 13.50 -3.88 -8.26
N PRO A 246 14.06 -4.32 -9.41
CA PRO A 246 13.30 -4.41 -10.66
C PRO A 246 12.22 -5.51 -10.65
N ASN A 247 12.45 -6.60 -9.91
CA ASN A 247 11.61 -7.80 -9.99
C ASN A 247 10.65 -7.97 -8.81
N VAL A 248 10.92 -7.38 -7.64
CA VAL A 248 10.04 -7.50 -6.46
C VAL A 248 9.47 -6.13 -6.07
N ASN A 249 10.32 -5.17 -5.68
CA ASN A 249 9.85 -3.87 -5.19
C ASN A 249 9.10 -3.06 -6.24
N ASN A 250 9.65 -2.99 -7.45
CA ASN A 250 8.99 -2.42 -8.62
C ASN A 250 8.21 -3.48 -9.41
N GLY A 251 8.54 -4.77 -9.25
CA GLY A 251 7.87 -5.88 -9.95
C GLY A 251 6.38 -5.99 -9.66
N VAL A 252 5.96 -5.83 -8.40
CA VAL A 252 4.53 -5.79 -8.04
C VAL A 252 3.78 -4.63 -8.73
N TYR A 253 4.43 -3.47 -8.89
CA TYR A 253 3.87 -2.35 -9.65
C TYR A 253 3.89 -2.61 -11.16
N ARG A 254 4.92 -3.28 -11.70
CA ARG A 254 4.96 -3.74 -13.09
C ARG A 254 3.81 -4.70 -13.40
N CYS A 255 3.41 -5.55 -12.45
CA CYS A 255 2.21 -6.39 -12.57
C CYS A 255 0.93 -5.54 -12.52
N GLY A 256 0.74 -4.77 -11.45
CA GLY A 256 -0.50 -4.03 -11.19
C GLY A 256 -0.80 -2.91 -12.19
N PHE A 257 0.23 -2.34 -12.82
CA PHE A 257 0.12 -1.25 -13.79
C PHE A 257 0.41 -1.68 -15.24
N ALA A 258 0.55 -2.98 -15.53
CA ALA A 258 0.66 -3.46 -16.90
C ALA A 258 -0.56 -3.07 -17.73
N GLN A 259 -0.32 -2.49 -18.91
CA GLN A 259 -1.35 -2.06 -19.86
C GLN A 259 -1.59 -3.06 -21.00
N SER A 260 -0.82 -4.15 -21.03
CA SER A 260 -1.00 -5.30 -21.93
C SER A 260 -0.83 -6.62 -21.18
N GLN A 261 -1.49 -7.68 -21.66
CA GLN A 261 -1.36 -9.02 -21.09
C GLN A 261 0.11 -9.51 -21.12
N ALA A 262 0.81 -9.31 -22.24
CA ALA A 262 2.21 -9.72 -22.38
C ALA A 262 3.16 -8.96 -21.43
N ALA A 263 2.89 -7.70 -21.09
CA ALA A 263 3.65 -6.95 -20.10
C ALA A 263 3.40 -7.49 -18.67
N TYR A 264 2.14 -7.81 -18.35
CA TYR A 264 1.77 -8.46 -17.09
C TYR A 264 2.44 -9.84 -16.97
N ASP A 265 2.34 -10.68 -18.01
CA ASP A 265 2.88 -12.04 -18.01
C ASP A 265 4.40 -12.05 -17.79
N ARG A 266 5.14 -11.11 -18.40
CA ARG A 266 6.58 -10.94 -18.10
C ARG A 266 6.80 -10.53 -16.65
N ALA A 267 6.12 -9.47 -16.19
CA ALA A 267 6.32 -8.94 -14.84
C ALA A 267 5.99 -9.94 -13.73
N VAL A 268 4.91 -10.72 -13.88
CA VAL A 268 4.48 -11.70 -12.88
C VAL A 268 5.41 -12.93 -12.86
N ASN A 269 5.94 -13.34 -14.03
CA ASN A 269 6.96 -14.40 -14.09
C ASN A 269 8.30 -13.95 -13.47
N ASP A 270 8.78 -12.74 -13.77
CA ASP A 270 9.97 -12.14 -13.15
C ASP A 270 9.83 -12.09 -11.62
N LEU A 271 8.67 -11.63 -11.15
CA LEU A 271 8.33 -11.50 -9.73
C LEU A 271 8.39 -12.85 -9.03
N PHE A 272 7.62 -13.84 -9.50
CA PHE A 272 7.56 -15.13 -8.82
C PHE A 272 8.85 -15.93 -8.94
N SER A 273 9.55 -15.88 -10.09
CA SER A 273 10.90 -16.46 -10.22
C SER A 273 11.89 -15.86 -9.21
N THR A 274 11.80 -14.55 -8.96
CA THR A 274 12.64 -13.87 -7.96
C THR A 274 12.22 -14.21 -6.52
N LEU A 275 10.92 -14.31 -6.22
CA LEU A 275 10.45 -14.77 -4.91
C LEU A 275 10.87 -16.22 -4.63
N ASP A 276 10.75 -17.11 -5.63
CA ASP A 276 11.21 -18.50 -5.54
C ASP A 276 12.74 -18.58 -5.31
N ARG A 277 13.54 -17.69 -5.94
CA ARG A 277 14.99 -17.55 -5.65
C ARG A 277 15.28 -17.07 -4.22
N VAL A 278 14.56 -16.07 -3.74
CA VAL A 278 14.77 -15.50 -2.39
C VAL A 278 14.33 -16.49 -1.31
N GLU A 279 13.21 -17.19 -1.50
CA GLU A 279 12.75 -18.28 -0.62
C GLU A 279 13.85 -19.33 -0.41
N ASN A 280 14.45 -19.82 -1.51
CA ASN A 280 15.50 -20.83 -1.45
C ASN A 280 16.75 -20.33 -0.70
N HIS A 281 17.15 -19.06 -0.89
CA HIS A 281 18.26 -18.45 -0.15
C HIS A 281 17.95 -18.30 1.35
N LEU A 282 16.74 -17.87 1.69
CA LEU A 282 16.32 -17.67 3.09
C LEU A 282 16.10 -18.99 3.86
N GLY A 283 16.13 -20.14 3.19
CA GLY A 283 16.15 -21.46 3.80
C GLY A 283 17.47 -21.82 4.50
N SER A 284 18.57 -21.17 4.15
CA SER A 284 19.90 -21.41 4.75
C SER A 284 20.59 -20.14 5.29
N SER A 285 19.99 -18.96 5.11
CA SER A 285 20.52 -17.67 5.55
C SER A 285 19.43 -16.90 6.31
N ARG A 286 19.74 -16.35 7.51
CA ARG A 286 18.73 -15.63 8.31
C ARG A 286 18.20 -14.39 7.56
N TYR A 287 19.09 -13.60 6.98
CA TYR A 287 18.80 -12.42 6.16
C TYR A 287 19.43 -12.54 4.76
N LEU A 288 19.16 -11.59 3.86
CA LEU A 288 19.71 -11.59 2.50
C LEU A 288 21.25 -11.58 2.50
N CYS A 289 21.84 -10.75 3.36
CA CYS A 289 23.29 -10.58 3.41
C CYS A 289 24.02 -11.58 4.31
N GLY A 290 23.31 -12.36 5.15
CA GLY A 290 23.88 -13.33 6.08
C GLY A 290 23.14 -13.32 7.42
N ASP A 291 23.90 -13.26 8.52
CA ASP A 291 23.39 -13.33 9.89
C ASP A 291 22.92 -11.97 10.45
N THR A 292 23.27 -10.86 9.79
CA THR A 292 22.89 -9.49 10.17
C THR A 292 21.89 -8.84 9.20
N ILE A 293 20.89 -8.11 9.72
CA ILE A 293 19.96 -7.29 8.93
C ILE A 293 20.66 -6.12 8.23
N THR A 294 20.28 -5.83 6.98
CA THR A 294 20.87 -4.75 6.16
C THR A 294 19.82 -3.86 5.48
N LEU A 295 20.26 -2.80 4.80
CA LEU A 295 19.38 -1.95 3.99
C LEU A 295 18.68 -2.72 2.85
N ALA A 296 19.27 -3.79 2.31
CA ALA A 296 18.61 -4.66 1.35
C ALA A 296 17.39 -5.36 1.97
N ASP A 297 17.51 -5.79 3.23
CA ASP A 297 16.45 -6.48 3.95
C ASP A 297 15.25 -5.55 4.22
N VAL A 298 15.53 -4.31 4.65
CA VAL A 298 14.52 -3.23 4.77
C VAL A 298 13.84 -2.94 3.42
N CYS A 299 14.63 -2.92 2.34
CA CYS A 299 14.10 -2.70 0.99
C CYS A 299 13.14 -3.81 0.56
N LEU A 300 13.44 -5.08 0.86
CA LEU A 300 12.58 -6.22 0.58
C LEU A 300 11.34 -6.26 1.49
N PHE A 301 11.53 -6.15 2.81
CA PHE A 301 10.47 -6.22 3.83
C PHE A 301 9.30 -5.30 3.52
N THR A 302 9.57 -4.05 3.12
CA THR A 302 8.53 -3.06 2.80
C THR A 302 7.61 -3.46 1.64
N THR A 303 8.04 -4.40 0.77
CA THR A 303 7.17 -5.04 -0.23
C THR A 303 6.48 -6.28 0.34
N LEU A 304 7.20 -7.15 1.06
CA LEU A 304 6.64 -8.38 1.63
C LEU A 304 5.45 -8.10 2.57
N ILE A 305 5.60 -7.15 3.50
CA ILE A 305 4.56 -6.77 4.46
C ILE A 305 3.28 -6.18 3.83
N ARG A 306 3.30 -5.91 2.51
CA ARG A 306 2.15 -5.43 1.72
C ARG A 306 1.64 -6.46 0.71
N PHE A 307 2.30 -7.62 0.59
CA PHE A 307 2.06 -8.58 -0.49
C PHE A 307 0.66 -9.18 -0.41
N ASP A 308 0.32 -9.86 0.69
CA ASP A 308 -1.00 -10.46 0.87
C ASP A 308 -2.08 -9.43 1.22
N LEU A 309 -1.71 -8.28 1.80
CA LEU A 309 -2.63 -7.17 2.07
C LEU A 309 -3.15 -6.50 0.79
N ALA A 310 -2.28 -6.27 -0.19
CA ALA A 310 -2.57 -5.42 -1.35
C ALA A 310 -2.14 -6.06 -2.69
N TYR A 311 -0.88 -6.46 -2.84
CA TYR A 311 -0.34 -6.79 -4.16
C TYR A 311 -0.90 -8.08 -4.76
N ASN A 312 -1.13 -9.10 -3.93
CA ASN A 312 -1.70 -10.37 -4.35
C ASN A 312 -3.06 -10.16 -5.05
N VAL A 313 -3.96 -9.42 -4.41
CA VAL A 313 -5.31 -9.16 -4.94
C VAL A 313 -5.33 -8.00 -5.94
N LEU A 314 -4.95 -6.78 -5.53
CA LEU A 314 -5.13 -5.56 -6.32
C LEU A 314 -4.22 -5.52 -7.56
N PHE A 315 -2.95 -5.89 -7.37
CA PHE A 315 -1.95 -5.94 -8.46
C PHE A 315 -1.89 -7.31 -9.14
N LYS A 316 -2.85 -8.20 -8.85
CA LYS A 316 -3.00 -9.53 -9.43
C LYS A 316 -1.76 -10.42 -9.29
N CYS A 317 -0.95 -10.21 -8.25
CA CYS A 317 0.21 -11.08 -7.95
C CYS A 317 -0.27 -12.40 -7.31
N THR A 318 -1.12 -13.16 -8.01
CA THR A 318 -1.98 -14.23 -7.43
C THR A 318 -1.44 -15.66 -7.51
N LYS A 319 -0.29 -15.92 -8.18
CA LYS A 319 0.26 -17.29 -8.36
C LYS A 319 0.37 -18.06 -7.03
N LYS A 320 0.79 -17.35 -5.97
CA LYS A 320 0.99 -17.86 -4.61
C LYS A 320 0.97 -16.69 -3.62
N LYS A 321 0.38 -16.86 -2.43
CA LYS A 321 0.41 -15.88 -1.33
C LYS A 321 1.76 -15.91 -0.62
N LEU A 322 2.13 -14.82 0.05
CA LEU A 322 3.37 -14.75 0.81
C LEU A 322 3.36 -15.74 1.99
N LEU A 323 2.23 -15.91 2.67
CA LEU A 323 2.08 -16.89 3.77
C LEU A 323 2.36 -18.35 3.37
N GLU A 324 2.32 -18.67 2.07
CA GLU A 324 2.62 -20.02 1.55
C GLU A 324 4.12 -20.23 1.27
N TYR A 325 4.96 -19.20 1.49
CA TYR A 325 6.41 -19.26 1.41
C TYR A 325 6.99 -19.30 2.83
N PRO A 326 7.37 -20.48 3.37
CA PRO A 326 7.72 -20.59 4.79
C PRO A 326 8.94 -19.74 5.19
N ASN A 327 9.98 -19.64 4.34
CA ASN A 327 11.16 -18.87 4.69
C ASN A 327 10.94 -17.36 4.52
N LEU A 328 10.32 -16.91 3.43
CA LEU A 328 9.94 -15.50 3.23
C LEU A 328 8.93 -15.00 4.28
N HIS A 329 7.93 -15.81 4.66
CA HIS A 329 6.97 -15.48 5.70
C HIS A 329 7.67 -15.38 7.07
N GLY A 330 8.48 -16.39 7.44
CA GLY A 330 9.27 -16.35 8.67
C GLY A 330 10.23 -15.16 8.71
N TYR A 331 10.89 -14.83 7.60
CA TYR A 331 11.79 -13.69 7.45
C TYR A 331 11.05 -12.34 7.57
N MET A 332 9.84 -12.25 7.02
CA MET A 332 8.98 -11.09 7.22
C MET A 332 8.61 -10.94 8.70
N CYS A 333 8.24 -12.02 9.39
CA CYS A 333 7.95 -12.00 10.83
C CYS A 333 9.19 -11.64 11.67
N ASP A 334 10.38 -12.14 11.34
CA ASP A 334 11.67 -11.81 11.99
C ASP A 334 11.94 -10.29 11.95
N ILE A 335 11.82 -9.68 10.76
CA ILE A 335 12.01 -8.24 10.60
C ILE A 335 10.87 -7.44 11.25
N TYR A 336 9.63 -7.93 11.18
CA TYR A 336 8.47 -7.31 11.83
C TYR A 336 8.64 -7.26 13.36
N GLN A 337 9.15 -8.35 13.93
CA GLN A 337 9.42 -8.50 15.36
C GLN A 337 10.74 -7.86 15.81
N PHE A 338 11.48 -7.21 14.91
CA PHE A 338 12.80 -6.66 15.21
C PHE A 338 12.73 -5.51 16.23
N ILE A 339 12.92 -5.86 17.49
CA ILE A 339 13.30 -4.96 18.58
C ILE A 339 14.81 -4.74 18.43
N ASN A 340 15.27 -3.49 18.53
CA ASN A 340 16.70 -3.25 18.63
C ASN A 340 17.18 -3.76 20.00
N LEU A 341 17.75 -4.97 20.03
CA LEU A 341 18.29 -5.66 21.21
C LEU A 341 19.62 -5.04 21.71
N LEU A 342 19.80 -3.73 21.53
CA LEU A 342 20.69 -2.97 22.41
C LEU A 342 20.08 -2.99 23.81
N PHE A 343 20.63 -3.90 24.63
CA PHE A 343 20.61 -3.92 26.08
C PHE A 343 19.94 -2.68 26.68
N VAL A 344 18.71 -2.84 27.17
CA VAL A 344 18.33 -2.09 28.36
C VAL A 344 19.14 -2.74 29.48
N PRO A 345 20.19 -2.10 30.04
CA PRO A 345 20.81 -2.64 31.24
C PRO A 345 19.73 -2.58 32.31
N PHE A 346 19.20 -3.75 32.69
CA PHE A 346 18.16 -3.84 33.71
C PHE A 346 18.80 -3.54 35.08
N LYS A 347 18.96 -2.23 35.34
CA LYS A 347 19.90 -1.69 36.31
C LYS A 347 19.52 -2.13 37.72
N LEU A 348 20.24 -3.15 38.20
CA LEU A 348 20.33 -3.62 39.59
C LEU A 348 19.04 -4.05 40.33
N LYS A 349 17.83 -3.90 39.77
CA LYS A 349 16.59 -4.28 40.47
C LYS A 349 16.22 -5.78 40.40
N SER A 350 16.80 -6.54 39.46
CA SER A 350 16.46 -7.96 39.28
C SER A 350 16.94 -8.84 40.45
N LEU A 351 18.18 -8.65 40.93
CA LEU A 351 18.71 -9.42 42.07
C LEU A 351 17.83 -9.24 43.33
N LEU A 352 17.45 -8.00 43.66
CA LEU A 352 16.64 -7.72 44.85
C LEU A 352 15.26 -8.40 44.78
N LEU A 353 14.64 -8.42 43.59
CA LEU A 353 13.34 -9.06 43.36
C LEU A 353 13.42 -10.59 43.41
N LEU A 354 14.48 -11.20 42.84
CA LEU A 354 14.74 -12.64 42.96
C LEU A 354 14.96 -13.06 44.42
N GLN A 355 15.71 -12.28 45.19
CA GLN A 355 15.97 -12.54 46.61
C GLN A 355 14.71 -12.40 47.45
N LEU A 356 13.83 -11.43 47.15
CA LEU A 356 12.51 -11.31 47.76
C LEU A 356 11.55 -12.46 47.39
N CYS A 357 11.53 -12.89 46.12
CA CYS A 357 10.70 -14.04 45.70
C CYS A 357 11.10 -15.33 46.43
N TYR A 358 12.41 -15.57 46.59
CA TYR A 358 12.91 -16.75 47.29
C TYR A 358 12.65 -16.70 48.81
N THR A 359 12.56 -15.51 49.40
CA THR A 359 12.34 -15.33 50.84
C THR A 359 10.86 -15.39 51.24
N TYR A 360 9.93 -15.05 50.34
CA TYR A 360 8.50 -14.87 50.68
C TYR A 360 7.51 -15.75 49.89
N SER A 361 7.98 -16.63 49.00
CA SER A 361 7.12 -17.53 48.17
C SER A 361 6.00 -16.80 47.41
N VAL A 362 6.26 -15.56 46.98
CA VAL A 362 5.32 -14.76 46.19
C VAL A 362 5.53 -15.03 44.71
N SER A 363 4.49 -15.51 44.03
CA SER A 363 4.51 -15.66 42.57
C SER A 363 4.42 -14.28 41.90
N VAL A 364 5.57 -13.67 41.62
CA VAL A 364 5.64 -12.41 40.88
C VAL A 364 5.44 -12.69 39.40
N CYS A 365 4.21 -12.46 38.93
CA CYS A 365 3.92 -12.43 37.50
C CYS A 365 4.66 -11.22 36.88
N ILE A 366 5.79 -11.48 36.22
CA ILE A 366 6.54 -10.44 35.50
C ILE A 366 5.74 -10.09 34.24
N CYS A 367 4.81 -9.13 34.38
CA CYS A 367 4.25 -8.43 33.25
C CYS A 367 5.37 -7.65 32.55
N PHE A 368 5.98 -8.27 31.54
CA PHE A 368 6.68 -7.51 30.52
C PHE A 368 5.68 -6.49 29.94
N PRO A 369 5.95 -5.18 30.00
CA PRO A 369 5.14 -4.23 29.24
C PRO A 369 5.22 -4.66 27.78
N LYS A 370 4.06 -4.68 27.11
CA LYS A 370 3.90 -5.14 25.73
C LYS A 370 4.59 -4.15 24.77
N GLN A 371 5.93 -4.15 24.75
CA GLN A 371 6.74 -3.34 23.87
C GLN A 371 6.49 -3.83 22.45
N ILE A 372 5.76 -3.03 21.67
CA ILE A 372 5.59 -3.28 20.25
C ILE A 372 6.98 -3.11 19.61
N PRO A 373 7.45 -4.05 18.79
CA PRO A 373 8.71 -3.89 18.08
C PRO A 373 8.73 -2.62 17.24
N LYS A 374 9.86 -1.90 17.23
CA LYS A 374 10.00 -0.62 16.51
C LYS A 374 9.62 -0.68 15.02
N VAL A 375 9.77 -1.85 14.39
CA VAL A 375 9.34 -2.07 13.00
C VAL A 375 7.83 -2.33 12.90
N ALA A 376 7.23 -3.00 13.88
CA ALA A 376 5.78 -3.18 13.95
C ALA A 376 5.03 -1.86 14.16
N GLU A 377 5.60 -0.91 14.92
CA GLU A 377 5.05 0.46 15.09
C GLU A 377 4.94 1.24 13.78
N THR A 378 5.80 0.98 12.79
CA THR A 378 5.74 1.63 11.47
C THR A 378 4.71 0.98 10.52
N CYS A 379 4.12 -0.15 10.90
CA CYS A 379 3.22 -0.97 10.07
C CYS A 379 1.72 -0.67 10.28
N ASN A 380 1.24 0.49 9.81
CA ASN A 380 -0.20 0.81 9.86
C ASN A 380 -0.99 0.11 8.71
N PHE A 381 -1.47 -1.11 8.96
CA PHE A 381 -2.17 -1.92 7.94
C PHE A 381 -3.48 -1.31 7.43
N SER A 382 -4.22 -0.59 8.29
CA SER A 382 -5.46 0.08 7.89
C SER A 382 -5.16 1.17 6.86
N ALA A 383 -4.20 2.06 7.16
CA ALA A 383 -3.76 3.11 6.24
C ALA A 383 -3.17 2.52 4.95
N ILE A 384 -2.38 1.43 5.04
CA ILE A 384 -1.85 0.71 3.87
C ILE A 384 -3.00 0.27 2.95
N MET A 385 -3.96 -0.50 3.46
CA MET A 385 -5.07 -0.98 2.63
C MET A 385 -5.91 0.17 2.07
N ASP A 386 -6.21 1.19 2.86
CA ASP A 386 -6.95 2.37 2.39
C ASP A 386 -6.24 3.06 1.22
N GLY A 387 -4.93 3.29 1.33
CA GLY A 387 -4.15 3.95 0.29
C GLY A 387 -3.98 3.15 -1.01
N TYR A 388 -4.14 1.83 -0.97
CA TYR A 388 -4.17 1.00 -2.18
C TYR A 388 -5.60 0.85 -2.74
N TYR A 389 -6.57 0.42 -1.93
CA TYR A 389 -7.90 0.05 -2.41
C TYR A 389 -8.82 1.24 -2.66
N LYS A 390 -8.72 2.35 -1.91
CA LYS A 390 -9.66 3.49 -2.08
C LYS A 390 -9.25 4.47 -3.17
N VAL A 391 -7.95 4.51 -3.50
CA VAL A 391 -7.31 5.60 -4.26
C VAL A 391 -6.92 5.19 -5.69
N LEU A 392 -6.56 3.92 -5.91
CA LEU A 392 -6.04 3.45 -7.20
C LEU A 392 -7.15 3.15 -8.20
N PHE A 393 -7.92 4.18 -8.54
CA PHE A 393 -8.73 4.21 -9.76
C PHE A 393 -7.79 4.34 -10.98
N PRO A 394 -7.96 3.56 -12.07
CA PRO A 394 -9.07 2.66 -12.38
C PRO A 394 -8.82 1.17 -12.04
N LEU A 395 -7.83 0.81 -11.21
CA LEU A 395 -7.58 -0.59 -10.83
C LEU A 395 -8.66 -1.17 -9.92
N ASN A 396 -9.23 -0.35 -9.02
CA ASN A 396 -10.38 -0.71 -8.18
C ASN A 396 -11.52 0.30 -8.32
N PRO A 397 -12.34 0.23 -9.40
CA PRO A 397 -13.37 1.25 -9.68
C PRO A 397 -14.44 1.43 -8.60
N GLY A 398 -14.70 0.42 -7.77
CA GLY A 398 -15.66 0.51 -6.68
C GLY A 398 -15.08 1.03 -5.35
N SER A 399 -13.76 1.30 -5.28
CA SER A 399 -13.04 1.65 -4.04
C SER A 399 -13.27 0.69 -2.86
N ILE A 400 -13.70 -0.55 -3.14
CA ILE A 400 -14.02 -1.57 -2.14
C ILE A 400 -12.73 -2.05 -1.50
N ARG A 401 -12.62 -1.91 -0.18
CA ARG A 401 -11.53 -2.47 0.64
C ARG A 401 -11.94 -3.86 1.13
N PRO A 402 -11.19 -4.93 0.83
CA PRO A 402 -11.43 -6.24 1.42
C PRO A 402 -11.11 -6.24 2.92
N VAL A 403 -11.60 -7.25 3.64
CA VAL A 403 -11.19 -7.52 5.02
C VAL A 403 -9.69 -7.86 5.06
N ILE A 404 -9.02 -7.55 6.17
CA ILE A 404 -7.61 -7.96 6.38
C ILE A 404 -7.55 -9.50 6.31
N PRO A 405 -6.64 -10.10 5.51
CA PRO A 405 -6.40 -11.53 5.56
C PRO A 405 -5.90 -11.94 6.95
N SER A 406 -6.44 -13.00 7.54
CA SER A 406 -6.15 -13.42 8.92
C SER A 406 -4.64 -13.54 9.23
N GLY A 407 -3.85 -14.10 8.30
CA GLY A 407 -2.39 -14.21 8.45
C GLY A 407 -1.60 -12.90 8.44
N CYS A 408 -2.26 -11.74 8.27
CA CYS A 408 -1.62 -10.42 8.28
C CYS A 408 -1.93 -9.60 9.55
N GLU A 409 -2.63 -10.17 10.53
CA GLU A 409 -2.95 -9.49 11.79
C GLU A 409 -1.74 -9.46 12.73
N HIS A 410 -1.70 -8.47 13.63
CA HIS A 410 -0.58 -8.26 14.57
C HIS A 410 -0.23 -9.51 15.38
N GLU A 411 -1.23 -10.32 15.76
CA GLU A 411 -1.04 -11.55 16.54
C GLU A 411 -0.25 -12.61 15.75
N PHE A 412 -0.63 -12.87 14.50
CA PHE A 412 0.06 -13.83 13.63
C PHE A 412 1.48 -13.36 13.26
N LEU A 413 1.65 -12.06 12.98
CA LEU A 413 2.96 -11.48 12.67
C LEU A 413 3.89 -11.40 13.88
N SER A 414 3.36 -11.52 15.10
CA SER A 414 4.11 -11.59 16.37
C SER A 414 4.33 -13.03 16.87
N ALA A 415 3.92 -14.04 16.11
CA ALA A 415 4.13 -15.44 16.48
C ALA A 415 5.61 -15.87 16.27
N PRO A 416 6.16 -16.80 17.08
CA PRO A 416 7.54 -17.25 16.95
C PRO A 416 7.86 -17.81 15.55
N HIS A 417 8.94 -17.32 14.94
CA HIS A 417 9.38 -17.70 13.59
C HIS A 417 10.60 -18.63 13.57
N ASN A 418 11.27 -18.83 14.71
CA ASN A 418 12.39 -19.76 14.93
C ASN A 418 13.63 -19.55 14.01
N ARG A 419 13.78 -18.37 13.40
CA ARG A 419 14.89 -18.08 12.45
C ARG A 419 16.21 -17.78 13.13
N GLU A 420 16.21 -17.56 14.44
CA GLU A 420 17.38 -17.54 15.33
C GLU A 420 18.22 -18.81 15.19
N SER A 421 17.54 -19.95 14.93
CA SER A 421 18.19 -21.25 14.74
C SER A 421 19.15 -21.28 13.54
N LEU A 422 18.95 -20.40 12.54
CA LEU A 422 19.76 -20.31 11.33
C LEU A 422 21.07 -19.52 11.53
N LEU A 423 21.26 -18.83 12.65
CA LEU A 423 22.51 -18.14 12.96
C LEU A 423 23.70 -19.13 12.95
N SER A 424 24.85 -18.69 12.43
CA SER A 424 26.06 -19.49 12.46
C SER A 424 26.50 -19.85 13.89
N SER A 425 27.28 -20.93 14.03
CA SER A 425 27.78 -21.39 15.34
C SER A 425 28.72 -20.39 16.02
N VAL A 426 29.37 -19.53 15.23
CA VAL A 426 30.23 -18.43 15.72
C VAL A 426 29.38 -17.40 16.46
N ASP A 427 28.30 -16.90 15.84
CA ASP A 427 27.42 -15.88 16.45
C ASP A 427 26.60 -16.44 17.62
N LYS A 428 26.24 -17.73 17.59
CA LYS A 428 25.64 -18.42 18.75
C LYS A 428 26.53 -18.35 20.00
N THR A 429 27.86 -18.42 19.83
CA THR A 429 28.79 -18.35 20.95
C THR A 429 28.88 -16.95 21.54
N MET A 430 28.70 -15.90 20.73
CA MET A 430 28.70 -14.52 21.20
C MET A 430 27.46 -14.15 22.04
N GLN A 431 26.37 -14.94 21.97
CA GLN A 431 25.24 -14.84 22.92
C GLN A 431 25.48 -15.62 24.23
N VAL A 432 26.19 -16.75 24.19
CA VAL A 432 26.37 -17.64 25.36
C VAL A 432 27.35 -17.07 26.40
N PHE A 433 28.27 -16.19 26.01
CA PHE A 433 29.21 -15.55 26.95
C PHE A 433 28.67 -14.28 27.65
N VAL A 434 27.39 -13.93 27.48
CA VAL A 434 26.78 -12.70 28.04
C VAL A 434 25.42 -12.97 28.72
N SER A 435 25.19 -14.21 29.16
CA SER A 435 24.01 -14.65 29.93
C SER A 435 24.17 -14.40 31.43
#